data_AF-A0A6C0C166-F1
#
_entry.id   AF-A0A6C0C166-F1
#
_cell.length_a   1.000
_cell.length_b   1.000
_cell.length_c   1.000
_cell.angle_alpha   90.00
_cell.angle_beta   90.00
_cell.angle_gamma   90.00
#
_symmetry.space_group_name_H-M   'P 1'
#
loop_
_entity.id
_entity.type
_entity.pdbx_description
1 polymer ?
#
loop_
_entity_poly.entity_id
_entity_poly.type
_entity_poly.pdbx_seq_one_letter_code
_entity_poly.pdbx_strand_id
1 'polypeptide(L)' 'MEELQKEKRELVEKKEELLREYNVMQRKLIKIESLIKDVCEKSETGHIYIEEIEQGMYGMTFTYCKICGHEVV' A
#
# COMPACT_ATOMS: atom_id res chain seq x y z
N MET A 1 20.15 -24.27 -27.58
CA MET A 1 18.81 -23.64 -27.79
C MET A 1 17.76 -24.21 -26.85
N GLU A 2 17.67 -25.53 -26.70
CA GLU A 2 16.70 -26.17 -25.80
C GLU A 2 16.92 -25.85 -24.31
N GLU A 3 18.17 -25.76 -23.85
CA GLU A 3 18.49 -25.38 -22.47
C GLU A 3 18.04 -23.96 -22.13
N LEU A 4 18.34 -22.98 -22.99
CA LEU A 4 17.88 -21.59 -22.83
C LEU A 4 16.35 -21.47 -22.88
N GLN A 5 15.67 -22.30 -23.68
CA GLN A 5 14.21 -22.35 -23.69
C GLN A 5 13.64 -22.96 -22.40
N LYS A 6 14.32 -23.95 -21.83
CA LYS A 6 13.96 -24.53 -20.54
C LYS A 6 14.14 -23.53 -19.40
N GLU A 7 15.29 -22.86 -19.33
CA GLU A 7 15.55 -21.81 -18.35
C GLU A 7 14.53 -20.66 -18.46
N LYS A 8 14.20 -20.24 -19.69
CA LYS A 8 13.16 -19.23 -19.92
C LYS A 8 11.81 -19.66 -19.33
N ARG A 9 11.39 -20.92 -19.51
CA ARG A 9 10.14 -21.43 -18.96
C ARG A 9 10.16 -21.44 -17.43
N GLU A 10 11.23 -21.95 -16.84
CA GLU A 10 11.39 -21.98 -15.38
C GLU A 10 11.35 -20.56 -14.76
N LEU A 11 11.98 -19.58 -15.42
CA LEU A 11 11.94 -18.19 -14.98
C LEU A 11 10.55 -17.56 -15.11
N VAL A 12 9.81 -17.89 -16.16
CA VAL A 12 8.43 -17.43 -16.34
C VAL A 12 7.52 -18.00 -15.25
N GLU A 13 7.63 -19.29 -14.96
CA GLU A 13 6.85 -19.94 -13.89
C GLU A 13 7.15 -19.33 -12.52
N LYS A 14 8.44 -19.12 -12.19
CA LYS A 14 8.86 -18.45 -10.95
C LYS A 14 8.34 -17.01 -10.88
N LYS A 15 8.35 -16.27 -11.99
CA LYS A 15 7.79 -14.92 -12.05
C LYS A 15 6.29 -14.94 -11.74
N GLU A 16 5.54 -15.88 -12.29
CA GLU A 16 4.10 -16.00 -12.05
C GLU A 16 3.78 -16.41 -10.61
N GLU A 17 4.59 -17.29 -10.01
CA GLU A 17 4.50 -17.64 -8.60
C GLU A 17 4.73 -16.41 -7.70
N LEU A 18 5.84 -15.70 -7.90
CA LEU A 18 6.17 -14.50 -7.12
C LEU A 18 5.10 -13.40 -7.28
N LEU A 19 4.53 -13.23 -8.48
CA LEU A 19 3.43 -12.29 -8.69
C LEU A 19 2.17 -12.70 -7.92
N ARG A 20 1.86 -14.00 -7.83
CA ARG A 20 0.73 -14.48 -7.02
C ARG A 20 0.97 -14.20 -5.53
N GLU A 21 2.16 -14.48 -5.02
CA GLU A 21 2.51 -14.20 -3.63
C GLU A 21 2.45 -12.70 -3.32
N TYR A 22 2.99 -11.87 -4.21
CA TYR A 22 2.93 -10.42 -4.10
C TYR A 22 1.48 -9.92 -4.02
N ASN A 23 0.61 -10.40 -4.90
CA ASN A 23 -0.81 -10.04 -4.88
C ASN A 23 -1.52 -10.48 -3.60
N VAL A 24 -1.15 -11.63 -3.03
CA VAL A 24 -1.66 -12.08 -1.73
C VAL A 24 -1.20 -11.15 -0.60
N MET A 25 0.08 -10.76 -0.59
CA MET A 25 0.61 -9.82 0.40
C MET A 25 -0.05 -8.44 0.28
N GLN A 26 -0.24 -7.92 -0.94
CA GLN A 26 -0.94 -6.67 -1.17
C GLN A 26 -2.37 -6.69 -0.61
N ARG A 27 -3.14 -7.76 -0.87
CA ARG A 27 -4.50 -7.89 -0.29
C ARG A 27 -4.48 -7.90 1.23
N LYS A 28 -3.48 -8.54 1.84
CA LYS A 28 -3.31 -8.53 3.31
C LYS A 28 -2.99 -7.14 3.83
N LEU A 29 -2.11 -6.39 3.14
CA LEU A 29 -1.79 -5.01 3.50
C LEU A 29 -3.04 -4.12 3.45
N ILE A 30 -3.79 -4.16 2.34
CA ILE A 30 -5.06 -3.41 2.19
C ILE A 30 -6.03 -3.74 3.32
N LYS A 31 -6.14 -5.03 3.69
CA LYS A 31 -6.98 -5.46 4.81
C LYS A 31 -6.50 -4.88 6.15
N ILE A 32 -5.20 -4.90 6.40
CA ILE A 32 -4.60 -4.35 7.62
C ILE A 32 -4.80 -2.83 7.67
N GLU A 33 -4.59 -2.12 6.57
CA GLU A 33 -4.82 -0.67 6.47
C GLU A 33 -6.29 -0.32 6.76
N SER A 34 -7.23 -1.08 6.21
CA SER A 34 -8.66 -0.92 6.52
C SER A 34 -8.94 -1.15 8.01
N LEU A 35 -8.34 -2.18 8.62
CA LEU A 35 -8.51 -2.44 10.06
C LEU A 35 -7.90 -1.32 10.91
N ILE A 36 -6.73 -0.80 10.54
CA ILE A 36 -6.11 0.34 11.24
C ILE A 36 -7.03 1.55 11.17
N LYS A 37 -7.62 1.83 10.00
CA LYS A 37 -8.60 2.91 9.83
C LYS A 37 -9.81 2.71 10.73
N ASP A 38 -10.44 1.52 10.69
CA ASP A 38 -11.62 1.21 11.50
C ASP A 38 -11.34 1.31 13.01
N VAL A 39 -10.17 0.85 13.45
CA VAL A 39 -9.75 0.96 14.86
C VAL A 39 -9.53 2.41 15.25
N CYS A 40 -8.92 3.21 14.38
CA CYS A 40 -8.72 4.63 14.62
C CYS A 40 -10.07 5.38 14.71
N GLU A 41 -11.02 5.08 13.83
CA GLU A 41 -12.36 5.68 13.85
C GLU A 41 -13.11 5.36 15.14
N LYS A 42 -13.00 4.11 15.63
CA LYS A 42 -13.68 3.63 16.84
C LYS A 42 -12.94 3.98 18.14
N SER A 43 -11.75 4.56 18.07
CA SER A 43 -11.00 5.01 19.24
C SER A 43 -11.69 6.21 19.91
N GLU A 44 -11.43 6.44 21.20
CA GLU A 44 -12.06 7.53 21.96
C GLU A 44 -11.87 8.91 21.32
N THR A 45 -10.77 9.11 20.60
CA THR A 45 -10.43 10.36 19.90
C THR A 45 -10.94 10.42 18.45
N GLY A 46 -11.30 9.28 17.86
CA GLY A 46 -11.58 9.17 16.42
C GLY A 46 -10.38 9.53 15.55
N HIS A 47 -10.64 9.91 14.29
CA HIS A 47 -9.59 10.40 13.39
C HIS A 47 -9.15 11.81 13.75
N ILE A 48 -7.85 11.99 14.03
CA ILE A 48 -7.23 13.30 14.23
C ILE A 48 -6.57 13.72 12.92
N TYR A 49 -7.23 14.58 12.15
CA TYR A 49 -6.70 15.10 10.89
C TYR A 49 -5.76 16.27 11.14
N ILE A 50 -4.65 16.28 10.40
CA ILE A 50 -3.69 17.38 10.34
C ILE A 50 -3.46 17.76 8.89
N GLU A 51 -3.13 19.03 8.68
CA GLU A 51 -2.81 19.58 7.37
C GLU A 51 -1.29 19.80 7.29
N GLU A 52 -0.67 19.28 6.23
CA GLU A 52 0.73 19.55 5.91
C GLU A 52 0.83 20.25 4.56
N ILE A 53 1.73 21.23 4.49
CA ILE A 53 1.99 22.00 3.27
C ILE A 53 3.38 21.63 2.79
N GLU A 54 3.46 21.04 1.60
CA GLU A 54 4.75 20.79 0.95
C GLU A 54 5.41 22.12 0.57
N GLN A 55 6.66 22.32 0.96
CA GLN A 55 7.38 23.56 0.65
C GLN A 55 7.90 23.52 -0.79
N GLY A 56 7.42 24.45 -1.64
CA GLY A 56 7.88 24.61 -3.02
C GLY A 56 7.05 25.65 -3.79
N MET A 57 7.50 26.04 -5.00
CA MET A 57 6.74 26.99 -5.85
C MET A 57 5.33 26.49 -6.23
N TYR A 58 5.09 25.18 -6.09
CA TYR A 58 3.83 24.50 -6.38
C TYR A 58 3.37 23.64 -5.19
N GLY A 59 3.71 24.05 -3.97
CA GLY A 59 3.39 23.30 -2.76
C GLY A 59 1.91 22.91 -2.69
N MET A 60 1.65 21.64 -2.37
CA MET A 60 0.30 21.11 -2.16
C MET A 60 0.00 21.00 -0.67
N THR A 61 -1.27 21.21 -0.31
CA THR A 61 -1.78 20.93 1.03
C THR A 61 -2.34 19.51 1.05
N PHE A 62 -1.89 18.72 2.01
CA PHE A 62 -2.36 17.36 2.25
C PHE A 62 -3.04 17.30 3.60
N THR A 63 -4.27 16.76 3.64
CA THR A 63 -4.97 16.51 4.89
C THR A 63 -4.96 15.02 5.17
N TYR A 64 -4.37 14.61 6.28
CA TYR A 64 -4.29 13.20 6.65
C TYR A 64 -4.46 12.97 8.14
N CYS A 65 -4.92 11.79 8.52
CA CYS A 65 -5.04 11.43 9.92
C CYS A 65 -3.65 11.15 10.52
N LYS A 66 -3.24 11.91 11.54
CA LYS A 66 -1.94 11.75 12.21
C LYS A 66 -1.70 10.35 12.78
N ILE A 67 -2.77 9.62 13.10
CA ILE A 67 -2.70 8.31 13.76
C ILE A 67 -2.64 7.17 12.73
N CYS A 68 -3.56 7.15 11.77
CA CYS A 68 -3.68 6.06 10.80
C CYS A 68 -3.16 6.39 9.39
N GLY A 69 -2.74 7.62 9.14
CA GLY A 69 -2.27 8.08 7.82
C GLY A 69 -3.39 8.19 6.78
N HIS A 70 -4.67 8.11 7.17
CA HIS A 70 -5.77 8.19 6.21
C HIS A 70 -5.89 9.60 5.62
N GLU A 71 -5.67 9.72 4.31
CA GLU A 71 -5.81 10.97 3.56
C GLU A 71 -7.27 11.28 3.24
N VAL A 72 -7.63 12.57 3.34
CA VAL A 72 -8.92 13.10 2.89
C VAL A 72 -8.63 14.01 1.70
N VAL A 73 -9.12 13.60 0.53
CA VAL A 73 -9.01 14.37 -0.72
C VAL A 73 -10.05 15.48 -0.76
#